data_AF-A0A3D2W288-F1
#
_entry.id   AF-A0A3D2W288-F1
#
_cell.length_a   1.000
_cell.length_b   1.000
_cell.length_c   1.000
_cell.angle_alpha   90.00
_cell.angle_beta   90.00
_cell.angle_gamma   90.00
#
_symmetry.space_group_name_H-M   'P 1'
#
loop_
_entity.id
_entity.type
_entity.pdbx_description
1 polymer ?
#
loop_
_entity_poly.entity_id
_entity_poly.type
_entity_poly.pdbx_seq_one_letter_code
_entity_poly.pdbx_strand_id
1 'polypeptide(L)'
;MAQSNAQEVSGHMDIQDQRDTFHGFLMATLWTCALIAQGVALGAVAFAMGYGWWSGMLAFVAIGVAVALLFRMSGAFWAVQIGLWVLMAIGGAIVTGVSGMTG
;
A
#
# COMPACT_ATOMS: atom_id res chain seq x y z
N MET A 1 37.10 36.32 14.02
CA MET A 1 37.45 36.05 12.60
C MET A 1 36.20 36.27 11.78
N ALA A 2 36.37 36.85 10.60
CA ALA A 2 35.39 37.63 9.85
C ALA A 2 34.00 36.97 9.66
N GLN A 3 32.99 37.72 10.06
CA GLN A 3 31.64 37.67 9.54
C GLN A 3 31.73 38.06 8.05
N SER A 4 31.92 37.07 7.18
CA SER A 4 32.01 37.29 5.74
C SER A 4 30.63 37.23 5.12
N ASN A 5 30.35 38.26 4.34
CA ASN A 5 29.13 38.53 3.61
C ASN A 5 28.85 37.48 2.52
N ALA A 6 28.42 36.27 2.91
CA ALA A 6 27.51 35.54 2.05
C ALA A 6 26.15 36.20 2.25
N GLN A 7 25.78 37.12 1.36
CA GLN A 7 24.40 37.51 1.19
C GLN A 7 23.67 36.24 0.73
N GLU A 8 23.29 35.37 1.68
CA GLU A 8 22.39 34.26 1.44
C GLU A 8 21.09 34.90 0.95
N VAL A 9 20.94 34.92 -0.38
CA VAL A 9 19.73 35.45 -1.00
C VAL A 9 18.62 34.49 -0.59
N SER A 10 17.74 34.97 0.30
CA SER A 10 16.56 34.24 0.73
C SER A 10 15.86 33.62 -0.49
N GLY A 11 15.63 32.31 -0.46
CA GLY A 11 15.02 31.56 -1.56
C GLY A 11 15.98 30.84 -2.52
N HIS A 12 17.30 31.00 -2.37
CA HIS A 12 18.30 30.27 -3.19
C HIS A 12 18.90 29.04 -2.50
N MET A 13 18.35 28.64 -1.35
CA MET A 13 18.74 27.40 -0.69
C MET A 13 18.37 26.21 -1.57
N ASP A 14 19.32 25.29 -1.79
CA ASP A 14 19.01 24.00 -2.40
C ASP A 14 18.05 23.24 -1.48
N ILE A 15 16.92 22.82 -2.04
CA ILE A 15 15.88 22.09 -1.32
C ILE A 15 15.67 20.68 -1.84
N GLN A 16 16.62 20.12 -2.58
CA GLN A 16 16.49 18.78 -3.17
C GLN A 16 16.22 17.72 -2.10
N ASP A 17 16.98 17.71 -1.01
CA ASP A 17 16.82 16.73 0.07
C ASP A 17 15.45 16.83 0.77
N GLN A 18 14.96 18.06 1.00
CA GLN A 18 13.64 18.30 1.58
C GLN A 18 12.53 17.84 0.63
N ARG A 19 12.70 18.07 -0.67
CA ARG A 19 11.75 17.61 -1.70
C ARG A 19 11.72 16.08 -1.78
N ASP A 20 12.87 15.42 -1.76
CA ASP A 20 12.96 13.96 -1.81
C ASP A 20 12.38 13.33 -0.54
N THR A 21 12.64 13.91 0.63
CA THR A 21 12.05 13.48 1.90
C THR A 21 10.53 13.63 1.87
N PHE A 22 10.03 14.77 1.42
CA PHE A 22 8.59 15.03 1.34
C PHE A 22 7.91 14.08 0.34
N HIS A 23 8.56 13.81 -0.80
CA HIS A 23 8.08 12.83 -1.77
C HIS A 23 8.00 11.42 -1.15
N GLY A 24 9.05 11.01 -0.44
CA GLY A 24 9.07 9.74 0.28
C GLY A 24 7.95 9.63 1.32
N PHE A 25 7.72 10.69 2.09
CA PHE A 25 6.62 10.76 3.06
C PHE A 25 5.24 10.58 2.40
N LEU A 26 5.00 11.27 1.28
CA LEU A 26 3.75 11.15 0.54
C LEU A 26 3.56 9.73 0.00
N MET A 27 4.61 9.12 -0.54
CA MET A 27 4.54 7.75 -1.05
C MET A 27 4.27 6.75 0.09
N ALA A 28 4.96 6.86 1.22
CA ALA A 28 4.72 6.00 2.37
C ALA A 28 3.29 6.12 2.92
N THR A 29 2.77 7.35 2.96
CA THR A 29 1.39 7.63 3.39
C THR A 29 0.40 6.97 2.44
N LEU A 30 0.59 7.15 1.13
CA LEU A 30 -0.28 6.57 0.11
C LEU A 30 -0.28 5.03 0.15
N TRP A 31 0.89 4.41 0.34
CA TRP A 31 1.01 2.96 0.54
C TRP A 31 0.20 2.50 1.76
N THR A 32 0.37 3.19 2.88
CA THR A 32 -0.30 2.83 4.14
C THR A 32 -1.81 2.98 4.00
N CYS A 33 -2.29 4.08 3.42
CA CYS A 33 -3.71 4.29 3.16
C CYS A 33 -4.29 3.23 2.22
N ALA A 34 -3.54 2.82 1.18
CA ALA A 34 -3.96 1.76 0.27
C ALA A 34 -4.14 0.43 1.01
N LEU A 35 -3.15 0.03 1.82
CA LEU A 35 -3.22 -1.21 2.61
C LEU A 35 -4.36 -1.19 3.63
N ILE A 36 -4.61 -0.06 4.28
CA ILE A 36 -5.76 0.11 5.19
C ILE A 36 -7.06 -0.09 4.42
N ALA A 37 -7.25 0.60 3.29
CA ALA A 37 -8.46 0.48 2.48
C ALA A 37 -8.69 -0.96 2.01
N GLN A 38 -7.63 -1.62 1.55
CA GLN A 38 -7.68 -3.02 1.13
C GLN A 38 -8.04 -3.94 2.30
N GLY A 39 -7.42 -3.76 3.48
CA GLY A 39 -7.72 -4.55 4.68
C GLY A 39 -9.15 -4.38 5.17
N VAL A 40 -9.67 -3.15 5.17
CA VAL A 40 -11.07 -2.86 5.49
C VAL A 40 -12.00 -3.55 4.49
N ALA A 41 -11.72 -3.47 3.19
CA ALA A 41 -12.56 -4.10 2.17
C ALA A 41 -12.56 -5.62 2.27
N LEU A 42 -11.40 -6.23 2.50
CA LEU A 42 -11.27 -7.66 2.78
C LEU A 42 -12.14 -8.05 3.98
N GLY A 43 -11.99 -7.35 5.10
CA GLY A 43 -12.75 -7.65 6.32
C GLY A 43 -14.26 -7.46 6.13
N ALA A 44 -14.64 -6.38 5.46
CA ALA A 44 -16.04 -6.07 5.18
C ALA A 44 -16.69 -7.14 4.28
N VAL A 45 -16.05 -7.48 3.16
CA VAL A 45 -16.62 -8.42 2.18
C VAL A 45 -16.55 -9.86 2.70
N ALA A 46 -15.41 -10.28 3.25
CA ALA A 46 -15.22 -11.66 3.69
C ALA A 46 -16.05 -11.99 4.94
N PHE A 47 -16.07 -11.08 5.94
CA PHE A 47 -16.63 -11.37 7.26
C PHE A 47 -17.92 -10.60 7.53
N ALA A 48 -17.91 -9.27 7.39
CA ALA A 48 -19.08 -8.47 7.77
C ALA A 48 -20.29 -8.73 6.87
N MET A 49 -20.07 -8.93 5.57
CA MET A 49 -21.10 -9.29 4.60
C MET A 49 -21.26 -10.81 4.46
N GLY A 50 -20.31 -11.61 4.94
CA GLY A 50 -20.36 -13.07 4.88
C GLY A 50 -20.15 -13.67 3.48
N TYR A 51 -19.61 -12.91 2.50
CA TYR A 51 -19.34 -13.45 1.16
C TYR A 51 -18.12 -14.39 1.09
N GLY A 52 -17.44 -14.60 2.22
CA GLY A 52 -16.35 -15.53 2.35
C GLY A 52 -15.01 -15.00 1.83
N TRP A 53 -13.96 -15.76 2.13
CA TRP A 53 -12.56 -15.36 1.95
C TRP A 53 -12.23 -14.94 0.52
N TRP A 54 -12.61 -15.75 -0.47
CA TRP A 54 -12.27 -15.52 -1.87
C TRP A 54 -12.89 -14.24 -2.44
N SER A 55 -14.13 -13.93 -2.07
CA SER A 55 -14.79 -12.68 -2.43
C SER A 55 -14.08 -11.47 -1.82
N GLY A 56 -13.67 -11.57 -0.54
CA GLY A 56 -12.90 -10.52 0.12
C GLY A 56 -11.51 -10.35 -0.47
N MET A 57 -10.85 -11.44 -0.88
CA MET A 57 -9.57 -11.38 -1.58
C MET A 57 -9.70 -10.66 -2.94
N LEU A 58 -10.78 -10.92 -3.70
CA LEU A 58 -11.04 -10.19 -4.94
C LEU A 58 -11.21 -8.68 -4.70
N ALA A 59 -11.94 -8.29 -3.65
CA ALA A 59 -12.07 -6.88 -3.27
C ALA A 59 -10.71 -6.27 -2.89
N PHE A 60 -9.90 -7.00 -2.13
CA PHE A 60 -8.53 -6.60 -1.75
C PHE A 60 -7.65 -6.36 -2.99
N VAL A 61 -7.68 -7.29 -3.96
CA VAL A 61 -6.93 -7.18 -5.22
C VAL A 61 -7.42 -5.99 -6.05
N ALA A 62 -8.74 -5.85 -6.21
CA ALA A 62 -9.34 -4.80 -7.02
C ALA A 62 -8.95 -3.39 -6.54
N ILE A 63 -9.00 -3.15 -5.23
CA ILE A 63 -8.57 -1.86 -4.65
C ILE A 63 -7.07 -1.66 -4.84
N GLY A 64 -6.25 -2.68 -4.61
CA GLY A 64 -4.80 -2.62 -4.81
C GLY A 64 -4.42 -2.22 -6.24
N VAL A 65 -5.08 -2.83 -7.24
CA VAL A 65 -4.90 -2.51 -8.66
C VAL A 65 -5.40 -1.09 -8.96
N ALA A 66 -6.58 -0.72 -8.49
CA ALA A 66 -7.15 0.61 -8.72
C ALA A 66 -6.22 1.71 -8.20
N VAL A 67 -5.72 1.59 -6.97
CA VAL A 67 -4.76 2.56 -6.39
C VAL A 67 -3.45 2.57 -7.18
N ALA A 68 -2.92 1.40 -7.54
CA ALA A 68 -1.68 1.32 -8.29
C ALA A 68 -1.74 2.05 -9.64
N LEU A 69 -2.86 1.90 -10.34
CA LEU A 69 -3.08 2.53 -11.64
C LEU A 69 -3.36 4.03 -11.50
N LEU A 70 -4.24 4.43 -10.57
CA LEU A 70 -4.61 5.83 -10.37
C LEU A 70 -3.42 6.70 -9.97
N PHE A 71 -2.54 6.18 -9.12
CA PHE A 71 -1.38 6.92 -8.60
C PHE A 71 -0.06 6.52 -9.26
N ARG A 72 -0.10 5.66 -10.29
CA ARG A 72 1.09 5.18 -11.03
C ARG A 72 2.20 4.70 -10.08
N MET A 73 1.82 3.82 -9.17
CA MET A 73 2.70 3.27 -8.12
C MET A 73 3.95 2.60 -8.70
N SER A 74 5.05 2.66 -7.95
CA SER A 74 6.34 2.09 -8.33
C SER A 74 6.33 0.56 -8.43
N GLY A 75 7.33 -0.03 -9.10
CA GLY A 75 7.48 -1.48 -9.19
C GLY A 75 7.61 -2.18 -7.83
N ALA A 76 8.16 -1.49 -6.83
CA ALA A 76 8.23 -2.01 -5.46
C ALA A 76 6.84 -2.25 -4.85
N PHE A 77 5.87 -1.37 -5.13
CA PHE A 77 4.49 -1.56 -4.67
C PHE A 77 3.89 -2.82 -5.28
N TRP A 78 4.06 -2.99 -6.59
CA TRP A 78 3.57 -4.18 -7.30
C TRP A 78 4.18 -5.47 -6.77
N ALA A 79 5.47 -5.49 -6.48
CA ALA A 79 6.14 -6.66 -5.89
C ALA A 79 5.51 -7.04 -4.54
N VAL A 80 5.26 -6.06 -3.67
CA VAL A 80 4.61 -6.28 -2.37
C VAL A 80 3.18 -6.78 -2.55
N GLN A 81 2.40 -6.18 -3.46
CA GLN A 81 1.02 -6.60 -3.72
C GLN A 81 0.92 -8.03 -4.20
N ILE A 82 1.76 -8.42 -5.17
CA ILE A 82 1.77 -9.80 -5.66
C ILE A 82 2.13 -10.77 -4.53
N GLY A 83 3.12 -10.43 -3.70
CA GLY A 83 3.47 -11.22 -2.52
C GLY A 83 2.29 -11.39 -1.55
N LEU A 84 1.58 -10.30 -1.26
CA LEU A 84 0.38 -10.33 -0.41
C LEU A 84 -0.74 -11.16 -1.04
N TRP A 85 -0.97 -11.05 -2.35
CA TRP A 85 -2.02 -11.82 -3.02
C TRP A 85 -1.72 -13.32 -2.98
N VAL A 86 -0.47 -13.71 -3.21
CA VAL A 86 -0.05 -15.11 -3.11
C VAL A 86 -0.23 -15.61 -1.67
N LEU A 87 0.20 -14.85 -0.68
CA LEU A 87 0.03 -15.20 0.73
C LEU A 87 -1.45 -15.40 1.09
N MET A 88 -2.31 -14.49 0.64
CA MET A 88 -3.76 -14.54 0.86
C MET A 88 -4.42 -15.71 0.13
N ALA A 89 -3.97 -16.04 -1.08
CA ALA A 89 -4.44 -17.20 -1.84
C ALA A 89 -4.09 -18.50 -1.10
N ILE A 90 -2.86 -18.61 -0.59
CA ILE A 90 -2.43 -19.76 0.21
C ILE A 90 -3.28 -19.86 1.48
N GLY A 91 -3.48 -18.76 2.20
CA GLY A 91 -4.37 -18.72 3.37
C GLY A 91 -5.79 -19.20 3.05
N GLY A 92 -6.34 -18.75 1.92
CA GLY A 92 -7.67 -19.18 1.45
C GLY A 92 -7.74 -20.66 1.09
N ALA A 93 -6.71 -21.19 0.44
CA ALA A 93 -6.60 -22.61 0.12
C ALA A 93 -6.55 -23.47 1.38
N ILE A 94 -5.79 -23.05 2.40
CA ILE A 94 -5.72 -23.73 3.70
C ILE A 94 -7.09 -23.74 4.38
N VAL A 95 -7.76 -22.58 4.48
CA VAL A 95 -9.09 -22.49 5.11
C VAL A 95 -10.09 -23.42 4.40
N THR A 96 -10.13 -23.37 3.07
CA THR A 96 -11.03 -24.22 2.27
C THR A 96 -10.71 -25.71 2.46
N GLY A 97 -9.42 -26.07 2.47
CA GLY A 97 -8.96 -27.44 2.68
C GLY A 97 -9.31 -27.98 4.05
N VAL A 98 -9.09 -27.20 5.11
CA VAL A 98 -9.45 -27.59 6.49
C VAL A 98 -10.96 -27.77 6.63
N SER A 99 -11.77 -26.83 6.12
CA SER A 99 -13.23 -26.94 6.16
C SER A 99 -13.74 -28.20 5.44
N GLY A 100 -13.08 -28.59 4.33
CA GLY A 100 -13.41 -29.80 3.60
C GLY A 100 -13.04 -31.11 4.30
N MET A 101 -12.14 -31.08 5.30
CA MET A 101 -11.80 -32.27 6.11
C MET A 101 -12.65 -32.42 7.37
N THR A 102 -13.30 -31.35 7.82
CA THR A 102 -14.13 -31.32 9.05
C THR A 102 -15.62 -31.53 8.80
N GLY A 103 -16.06 -31.64 7.54
CA GLY A 103 -17.42 -31.99 7.14
C GLY A 103 -17.54 -33.44 6.73
#